data_AF-A0A4U5UKA3-F1
#
_entry.id   AF-A0A4U5UKA3-F1
#
_cell.length_a   1.000
_cell.length_b   1.000
_cell.length_c   1.000
_cell.angle_alpha   90.00
_cell.angle_beta   90.00
_cell.angle_gamma   90.00
#
_symmetry.space_group_name_H-M   'P 1'
#
loop_
_entity.id
_entity.type
_entity.pdbx_description
1 polymer ?
#
loop_
_entity_poly.entity_id
_entity_poly.type
_entity_poly.pdbx_seq_one_letter_code
_entity_poly.pdbx_strand_id
1 'polypeptide(L)'
;MAPQIDYTVKVFKPIMEKFGVHFDCDIRMRGYYPKGGGEVVVTVNPVKELQPVIMTERGNITKIYGRAFVAGVLPFKLAKDMSTAAVRTIRKEIKELYINIQPLQEKEKPAAMATA
;
A
#
# COMPACT_ATOMS: atom_id res chain seq x y z
N MET A 1 -8.71 12.46 7.51
CA MET A 1 -7.95 11.64 6.53
C MET A 1 -7.39 10.42 7.25
N ALA A 2 -7.44 9.24 6.63
CA ALA A 2 -6.91 7.99 7.18
C ALA A 2 -5.91 7.36 6.18
N PRO A 3 -4.94 6.54 6.63
CA PRO A 3 -4.00 5.88 5.73
C PRO A 3 -4.72 4.92 4.77
N GLN A 4 -4.23 4.80 3.54
CA GLN A 4 -4.69 3.79 2.60
C GLN A 4 -4.24 2.40 3.03
N ILE A 5 -5.00 1.35 2.70
CA ILE A 5 -4.67 -0.03 3.09
C ILE A 5 -3.30 -0.50 2.58
N ASP A 6 -2.80 0.01 1.44
CA ASP A 6 -1.44 -0.30 0.97
C ASP A 6 -0.37 0.18 1.95
N TYR A 7 -0.60 1.26 2.69
CA TYR A 7 0.32 1.68 3.74
C TYR A 7 0.43 0.61 4.82
N THR A 8 -0.72 0.05 5.24
CA THR A 8 -0.74 -1.06 6.21
C THR A 8 0.09 -2.24 5.72
N VAL A 9 -0.05 -2.63 4.45
CA VAL A 9 0.62 -3.81 3.89
C VAL A 9 2.09 -3.56 3.56
N LYS A 10 2.44 -2.37 3.03
CA LYS A 10 3.77 -2.09 2.47
C LYS A 10 4.69 -1.32 3.40
N VAL A 11 4.14 -0.65 4.42
CA VAL A 11 4.91 0.17 5.35
C VAL A 11 4.74 -0.33 6.78
N PHE A 12 3.50 -0.47 7.27
CA PHE A 12 3.25 -0.85 8.66
C PHE A 12 3.60 -2.32 8.94
N LYS A 13 3.15 -3.26 8.10
CA LYS A 13 3.43 -4.70 8.26
C LYS A 13 4.94 -5.00 8.43
N PRO A 14 5.85 -4.55 7.53
CA PRO A 14 7.28 -4.80 7.70
C PRO A 14 7.89 -4.21 8.99
N ILE A 15 7.28 -3.16 9.54
CA ILE A 15 7.71 -2.60 10.83
C ILE A 15 7.22 -3.50 11.96
N MET A 16 5.95 -3.91 11.94
CA MET A 16 5.37 -4.82 12.94
C MET A 16 6.04 -6.19 12.98
N GLU A 17 6.48 -6.70 11.84
CA GLU A 17 7.26 -7.95 11.77
C GLU A 17 8.59 -7.85 12.55
N LYS A 18 9.19 -6.66 12.67
CA LYS A 18 10.39 -6.46 13.52
C LYS A 18 10.09 -6.61 15.01
N PHE A 19 8.86 -6.34 15.42
CA PHE A 19 8.38 -6.55 16.80
C PHE A 19 7.88 -7.99 17.03
N GLY A 20 8.02 -8.89 16.05
CA GLY A 20 7.53 -10.28 16.13
C GLY A 20 6.05 -10.45 15.81
N VAL A 21 5.38 -9.41 15.29
CA VAL A 21 3.97 -9.49 14.90
C VAL A 21 3.85 -9.88 13.44
N HIS A 22 3.26 -11.04 13.20
CA HIS A 22 3.02 -11.55 11.86
C HIS A 22 1.52 -11.55 11.56
N PHE A 23 1.15 -10.89 10.47
CA PHE A 23 -0.21 -10.89 9.96
C PHE A 23 -0.24 -10.80 8.44
N ASP A 24 -1.28 -11.34 7.84
CA ASP A 24 -1.57 -11.23 6.42
C ASP A 24 -2.85 -10.43 6.20
N CYS A 25 -2.83 -9.57 5.19
CA CYS A 25 -3.98 -8.80 4.74
C CYS A 25 -4.32 -9.19 3.31
N ASP A 26 -5.48 -9.80 3.13
CA ASP A 26 -6.07 -10.07 1.83
C ASP A 26 -7.08 -8.97 1.50
N ILE A 27 -6.70 -8.11 0.55
CA ILE A 27 -7.55 -7.02 0.06
C ILE A 27 -8.49 -7.61 -0.99
N ARG A 28 -9.65 -8.10 -0.55
CA ARG A 28 -10.67 -8.70 -1.41
C ARG A 28 -11.29 -7.66 -2.34
N MET A 29 -11.64 -6.51 -1.78
CA MET A 29 -12.29 -5.41 -2.51
C MET A 29 -11.89 -4.06 -1.93
N ARG A 30 -11.58 -3.08 -2.77
CA ARG A 30 -11.33 -1.71 -2.33
C ARG A 30 -12.61 -0.89 -2.34
N GLY A 31 -12.84 -0.18 -1.24
CA GLY A 31 -13.94 0.76 -1.09
C GLY A 31 -13.45 2.20 -1.10
N TYR A 32 -14.19 3.07 -1.78
CA TYR A 32 -13.87 4.50 -1.89
C TYR A 32 -15.05 5.35 -1.41
N TYR A 33 -14.75 6.50 -0.83
CA TYR A 33 -15.77 7.48 -0.46
C TYR A 33 -16.62 7.89 -1.69
N PRO A 34 -17.94 8.13 -1.55
CA PRO A 34 -18.72 8.08 -0.30
C PRO A 34 -19.26 6.70 0.07
N LYS A 35 -19.39 5.79 -0.91
CA LYS A 35 -20.09 4.51 -0.69
C LYS A 35 -19.30 3.55 0.19
N GLY A 36 -17.97 3.61 0.17
CA GLY A 36 -17.13 2.66 0.89
C GLY A 36 -17.31 1.25 0.30
N GLY A 37 -17.64 0.28 1.16
CA GLY A 37 -17.88 -1.11 0.75
C GLY A 37 -16.63 -1.91 0.46
N GLY A 38 -15.45 -1.48 0.94
CA GLY A 38 -14.23 -2.27 0.82
C GLY A 38 -14.24 -3.46 1.78
N GLU A 39 -13.55 -4.52 1.41
CA GLU A 39 -13.42 -5.73 2.20
C GLU A 39 -11.94 -6.13 2.27
N VAL A 40 -11.47 -6.31 3.50
CA VAL A 40 -10.12 -6.79 3.80
C VAL A 40 -10.24 -7.91 4.84
N VAL A 41 -9.69 -9.07 4.52
CA VAL A 41 -9.57 -10.17 5.48
C VAL A 41 -8.17 -10.11 6.09
N VAL A 42 -8.10 -10.01 7.41
CA VAL A 42 -6.83 -9.99 8.13
C VAL A 42 -6.69 -11.25 8.96
N THR A 43 -5.59 -11.97 8.76
CA THR A 43 -5.22 -13.14 9.58
C THR A 43 -4.00 -12.77 10.40
N VAL A 44 -4.05 -12.96 11.71
CA VAL A 44 -3.00 -12.56 12.65
C VAL A 44 -2.56 -13.78 13.46
N ASN A 45 -1.26 -13.99 13.59
CA ASN A 45 -0.73 -14.99 14.50
C ASN A 45 -0.72 -14.44 15.94
N PRO A 46 -1.23 -15.18 16.94
CA PRO A 46 -1.15 -14.75 18.33
C PRO A 46 0.30 -14.50 18.76
N VAL A 47 0.54 -13.36 19.42
CA VAL A 47 1.85 -12.98 19.94
C VAL A 47 1.75 -12.89 21.46
N LYS A 48 2.60 -13.64 22.18
CA LYS A 48 2.65 -13.62 23.64
C LYS A 48 3.23 -12.31 24.18
N GLU A 49 4.28 -11.82 23.54
CA GLU A 49 4.98 -10.58 23.88
C GLU A 49 5.64 -9.97 22.64
N LEU A 50 5.73 -8.64 22.60
CA LEU A 50 6.42 -7.92 21.53
C LEU A 50 7.93 -7.94 21.75
N GLN A 51 8.69 -8.08 20.67
CA GLN A 51 10.14 -8.00 20.71
C GLN A 51 10.60 -6.54 20.70
N PRO A 52 11.52 -6.12 21.59
CA PRO A 52 12.09 -4.78 21.55
C PRO A 52 12.93 -4.60 20.29
N VAL A 53 12.87 -3.41 19.69
CA VAL A 53 13.68 -3.05 18.52
C VAL A 53 14.42 -1.74 18.76
N ILE A 54 15.64 -1.63 18.23
CA ILE A 54 16.41 -0.38 18.22
C ILE A 54 16.39 0.15 16.79
N MET A 55 15.66 1.24 16.57
CA MET A 55 15.50 1.89 15.25
C MET A 55 15.70 3.40 15.39
N THR A 56 16.86 3.81 15.91
CA THR A 56 17.19 5.20 16.19
C THR A 56 17.70 5.96 14.97
N GLU A 57 18.20 5.25 13.97
CA GLU A 57 18.76 5.82 12.75
C GLU A 57 17.90 5.49 11.53
N ARG A 58 17.71 6.48 10.65
CA ARG A 58 16.94 6.32 9.41
C ARG A 58 17.66 5.48 8.35
N GLY A 59 19.00 5.48 8.39
CA GLY A 59 19.84 4.89 7.35
C GLY A 59 19.74 5.62 6.00
N ASN A 60 20.28 4.99 4.96
CA ASN A 60 20.28 5.49 3.60
C ASN A 60 19.08 4.96 2.81
N ILE A 61 18.46 5.84 2.00
CA ILE A 61 17.40 5.41 1.07
C ILE A 61 18.08 4.66 -0.08
N THR A 62 17.71 3.39 -0.30
CA THR A 62 18.33 2.54 -1.34
C THR A 62 17.48 2.41 -2.60
N LYS A 63 16.15 2.44 -2.47
CA LYS A 63 15.17 2.37 -3.56
C LYS A 63 13.87 3.05 -3.15
N ILE A 64 13.09 3.51 -4.13
CA ILE A 64 11.73 4.01 -3.91
C ILE A 64 10.75 3.21 -4.76
N TYR A 65 9.71 2.70 -4.11
CA TYR A 65 8.60 2.02 -4.75
C TYR A 65 7.30 2.74 -4.43
N GLY A 66 6.35 2.73 -5.36
CA GLY A 66 5.04 3.33 -5.15
C GLY A 66 3.99 2.73 -6.07
N ARG A 67 2.73 3.07 -5.77
CA ARG A 67 1.58 2.75 -6.61
C ARG A 67 0.75 4.01 -6.76
N ALA A 68 0.47 4.38 -8.01
CA ALA A 68 -0.51 5.40 -8.34
C ALA A 68 -1.71 4.66 -8.92
N PHE A 69 -2.90 4.84 -8.38
CA PHE A 69 -4.05 4.07 -8.83
C PHE A 69 -5.30 4.91 -9.02
N VAL A 70 -6.16 4.45 -9.92
CA VAL A 70 -7.50 4.95 -10.15
C VAL A 70 -8.49 3.81 -10.09
N ALA A 71 -9.76 4.11 -9.79
CA ALA A 71 -10.83 3.13 -9.68
C ALA A 71 -12.12 3.65 -10.32
N GLY A 72 -13.04 2.74 -10.62
CA GLY A 72 -14.32 3.06 -11.23
C GLY A 72 -14.17 3.70 -12.61
N VAL A 73 -14.92 4.78 -12.85
CA VAL A 73 -14.98 5.48 -14.14
C VAL A 73 -13.75 6.34 -14.45
N LEU A 74 -12.81 6.46 -13.52
CA LEU A 74 -11.63 7.31 -13.70
C LEU A 74 -10.68 6.72 -14.77
N PRO A 75 -10.18 7.54 -15.70
CA PRO A 75 -9.35 7.07 -16.79
C PRO A 75 -7.96 6.64 -16.29
N PHE A 76 -7.43 5.52 -16.81
CA PHE A 76 -6.09 5.04 -16.46
C PHE A 76 -4.97 6.06 -16.71
N LYS A 77 -5.17 6.98 -17.66
CA LYS A 77 -4.24 8.08 -17.93
C LYS A 77 -3.94 8.90 -16.66
N LEU A 78 -4.94 9.12 -15.81
CA LEU A 78 -4.74 9.85 -14.56
C LEU A 78 -3.74 9.14 -13.62
N ALA A 79 -3.79 7.81 -13.52
CA ALA A 79 -2.78 7.05 -12.75
C ALA A 79 -1.37 7.18 -13.34
N LYS A 80 -1.25 7.21 -14.68
CA LYS A 80 0.04 7.44 -15.37
C LYS A 80 0.57 8.85 -15.11
N ASP A 81 -0.28 9.85 -15.17
CA ASP A 81 0.08 11.25 -14.93
C ASP A 81 0.53 11.44 -13.47
N MET A 82 -0.20 10.84 -12.52
CA MET A 82 0.18 10.82 -11.09
C MET A 82 1.55 10.15 -10.89
N SER A 83 1.79 8.98 -11.47
CA SER A 83 3.08 8.28 -11.39
C SER A 83 4.21 9.13 -11.96
N THR A 84 4.02 9.69 -13.16
CA THR A 84 5.02 10.53 -13.84
C THR A 84 5.34 11.78 -13.03
N ALA A 85 4.31 12.45 -12.50
CA ALA A 85 4.49 13.63 -11.66
C ALA A 85 5.25 13.30 -10.37
N ALA A 86 4.92 12.18 -9.72
CA ALA A 86 5.62 11.74 -8.51
C ALA A 86 7.09 11.42 -8.78
N VAL A 87 7.41 10.66 -9.84
CA VAL A 87 8.80 10.37 -10.23
C VAL A 87 9.56 11.65 -10.53
N ARG A 88 8.98 12.57 -11.30
CA ARG A 88 9.59 13.86 -11.63
C ARG A 88 9.88 14.67 -10.38
N THR A 89 8.96 14.74 -9.43
CA THR A 89 9.14 15.49 -8.18
C THR A 89 10.22 14.87 -7.31
N ILE A 90 10.22 13.54 -7.13
CA ILE A 90 11.24 12.85 -6.34
C ILE A 90 12.63 13.04 -6.94
N ARG A 91 12.76 13.00 -8.28
CA ARG A 91 14.04 13.20 -8.98
C ARG A 91 14.67 14.58 -8.77
N LYS A 92 13.90 15.59 -8.39
CA LYS A 92 14.44 16.92 -8.04
C LYS A 92 15.30 16.85 -6.77
N GLU A 93 14.89 16.02 -5.82
CA GLU A 93 15.55 15.88 -4.52
C GLU A 93 16.52 14.68 -4.48
N ILE A 94 16.21 13.59 -5.20
CA ILE A 94 16.96 12.32 -5.17
C ILE A 94 17.33 11.92 -6.60
N LYS A 95 18.57 12.25 -7.00
CA LYS A 95 19.03 12.12 -8.39
C LYS A 95 19.29 10.68 -8.82
N GLU A 96 20.03 9.91 -8.02
CA GLU A 96 20.62 8.62 -8.47
C GLU A 96 20.08 7.41 -7.68
N LEU A 97 18.75 7.29 -7.59
CA LEU A 97 18.12 6.13 -6.97
C LEU A 97 17.23 5.35 -7.94
N TYR A 98 17.07 4.04 -7.72
CA TYR A 98 16.01 3.30 -8.41
C TYR A 98 14.63 3.76 -7.91
N ILE A 99 13.77 4.20 -8.82
CA ILE A 99 12.40 4.66 -8.53
C ILE A 99 11.43 3.89 -9.44
N ASN A 100 10.44 3.23 -8.84
CA ASN A 100 9.39 2.52 -9.56
C ASN A 100 8.02 2.83 -8.94
N ILE A 101 7.25 3.70 -9.59
CA ILE A 101 5.88 4.04 -9.21
C ILE A 101 4.94 3.44 -10.25
N GLN A 102 4.26 2.35 -9.89
CA GLN A 102 3.41 1.62 -10.83
C GLN A 102 2.04 2.31 -10.97
N PRO A 103 1.63 2.72 -12.19
CA PRO A 103 0.26 3.13 -12.44
C PRO A 103 -0.64 1.88 -12.51
N LEU A 104 -1.74 1.89 -11.76
CA LEU A 104 -2.70 0.78 -11.68
C LEU A 104 -4.12 1.30 -11.91
N GLN A 105 -4.96 0.45 -12.50
CA GLN A 105 -6.40 0.65 -12.52
C GLN A 105 -7.05 -0.51 -11.78
N GLU A 106 -7.78 -0.20 -10.72
CA GLU A 106 -8.54 -1.22 -10.00
C GLU A 106 -9.67 -1.68 -10.92
N LYS A 107 -9.64 -2.96 -11.30
CA LYS A 107 -10.73 -3.59 -12.05
C LYS A 107 -11.84 -3.93 -11.07
N GLU A 108 -13.09 -3.73 -11.46
CA GLU A 108 -14.21 -4.32 -10.73
C GLU A 108 -14.03 -5.84 -10.76
N LYS A 109 -13.71 -6.43 -9.61
CA LYS A 109 -13.96 -7.86 -9.42
C LYS A 109 -15.44 -7.99 -9.07
N PRO A 110 -16.22 -8.81 -9.79
CA PRO A 110 -17.55 -9.15 -9.30
C PRO A 110 -17.36 -9.73 -7.90
N ALA A 111 -18.10 -9.20 -6.92
CA ALA A 111 -18.18 -9.80 -5.60
C ALA A 111 -18.48 -11.28 -5.82
N ALA A 112 -17.56 -12.16 -5.40
CA ALA A 112 -17.86 -13.58 -5.38
C ALA A 112 -19.11 -13.71 -4.50
N MET A 113 -20.23 -14.13 -5.10
CA MET A 113 -21.41 -14.51 -4.33
C MET A 113 -20.92 -15.49 -3.28
N ALA A 114 -21.03 -15.10 -2.01
CA ALA A 114 -20.90 -16.03 -0.91
C ALA A 114 -22.05 -17.04 -1.06
N THR A 115 -21.79 -18.14 -1.75
CA THR A 115 -22.59 -19.35 -1.61
C THR A 115 -22.28 -19.90 -0.23
N ALA A 116 -23.23 -19.71 0.67
CA ALA A 116 -23.37 -20.46 1.91
C ALA A 116 -23.71 -21.93 1.61
#